data_AF-F3PVK9-F1
#
_entry.id   AF-F3PVK9-F1
#
_cell.length_a   1.000
_cell.length_b   1.000
_cell.length_c   1.000
_cell.angle_alpha   90.00
_cell.angle_beta   90.00
_cell.angle_gamma   90.00
#
_symmetry.space_group_name_H-M   'P 1'
#
loop_
_entity.id
_entity.type
_entity.pdbx_description
1 polymer ?
#
loop_
_entity_poly.entity_id
_entity_poly.type
_entity_poly.pdbx_seq_one_letter_code
_entity_poly.pdbx_strand_id
1 'polypeptide(L)'
;MKMKRLLLILLTIFSLGNIAVHAEKVNDCIKIVLQQTVSDDPPIKKDGGPIVRSIYVPVVDAYLYNNVVNVSFNENIAVVNVTITNESTGETVYSEVHSSPAALNIDLNSESSGNYLIEIETDDTYLQGIFSL
;
A
#
# COMPACT_ATOMS: atom_id res chain seq x y z
N MET A 1 -46.73 -35.44 -22.96
CA MET A 1 -46.31 -34.25 -22.18
C MET A 1 -44.88 -34.44 -21.66
N LYS A 2 -43.81 -34.35 -22.49
CA LYS A 2 -42.52 -34.90 -22.04
C LYS A 2 -41.20 -34.16 -22.34
N MET A 3 -41.13 -33.13 -23.20
CA MET A 3 -39.86 -32.35 -23.36
C MET A 3 -40.08 -30.83 -23.41
N LYS A 4 -41.09 -30.35 -24.14
CA LYS A 4 -41.37 -28.90 -24.27
C LYS A 4 -41.74 -28.23 -22.94
N ARG A 5 -42.46 -28.94 -22.05
CA ARG A 5 -42.78 -28.44 -20.70
C ARG A 5 -41.54 -28.39 -19.80
N LEU A 6 -40.61 -29.33 -19.95
CA LEU A 6 -39.36 -29.32 -19.18
C LEU A 6 -38.45 -28.16 -19.59
N LEU A 7 -38.37 -27.90 -20.90
CA LEU A 7 -37.61 -26.77 -21.45
C LEU A 7 -38.18 -25.42 -20.99
N LEU A 8 -39.52 -25.29 -20.99
CA LEU A 8 -40.20 -24.09 -20.49
C LEU A 8 -39.98 -23.87 -18.98
N ILE A 9 -39.99 -24.94 -18.18
CA ILE A 9 -39.72 -24.87 -16.73
C ILE A 9 -38.26 -24.43 -16.48
N LEU A 10 -37.30 -24.96 -17.23
CA LEU A 10 -35.89 -24.59 -17.07
C LEU A 10 -35.64 -23.11 -17.41
N LEU A 11 -36.33 -22.59 -18.44
CA LEU A 11 -36.22 -21.18 -18.84
C LEU A 11 -36.77 -20.22 -17.77
N THR A 12 -37.86 -20.60 -17.09
CA THR A 12 -38.47 -19.76 -16.03
C THR A 12 -37.64 -19.65 -14.76
N ILE A 13 -36.80 -20.65 -14.45
CA ILE A 13 -35.92 -20.62 -13.26
C ILE A 13 -34.75 -19.65 -13.50
N PHE A 14 -34.27 -19.54 -14.74
CA PHE A 14 -33.19 -18.62 -15.11
C PHE A 14 -33.61 -17.14 -15.08
N SER A 15 -34.89 -16.84 -15.33
CA SER A 15 -35.42 -15.47 -15.38
C SER A 15 -35.79 -14.87 -14.02
N LEU A 16 -35.83 -15.67 -12.94
CA LEU A 16 -36.16 -15.19 -11.59
C LEU A 16 -34.92 -14.99 -10.70
N GLY A 17 -33.74 -15.37 -11.16
CA GLY A 17 -32.49 -15.22 -10.43
C GLY A 17 -31.92 -13.81 -10.55
N ASN A 18 -32.42 -12.86 -9.77
CA ASN A 18 -31.66 -11.64 -9.45
C ASN A 18 -30.54 -12.02 -8.47
N ILE A 19 -29.52 -12.74 -8.96
CA ILE A 19 -28.29 -12.92 -8.20
C ILE A 19 -27.53 -11.61 -8.36
N ALA A 20 -27.51 -10.80 -7.31
CA ALA A 20 -26.55 -9.72 -7.21
C ALA A 20 -25.16 -10.36 -7.20
N VAL A 21 -24.49 -10.34 -8.34
CA VAL A 21 -23.08 -10.72 -8.43
C VAL A 21 -22.30 -9.52 -7.92
N HIS A 22 -21.92 -9.56 -6.64
CA HIS A 22 -20.91 -8.66 -6.12
C HIS A 22 -19.57 -9.14 -6.67
N ALA A 23 -19.01 -8.40 -7.64
CA ALA A 23 -17.63 -8.62 -8.02
C ALA A 23 -16.76 -8.16 -6.84
N GLU A 24 -16.16 -9.12 -6.13
CA GLU A 24 -15.03 -8.81 -5.26
C GLU A 24 -13.89 -8.41 -6.18
N LYS A 25 -13.56 -7.11 -6.19
CA LYS A 25 -12.35 -6.62 -6.86
C LYS A 25 -11.21 -7.44 -6.28
N VAL A 26 -10.42 -8.07 -7.15
CA VAL A 26 -9.19 -8.76 -6.71
C VAL A 26 -8.39 -7.70 -5.95
N ASN A 27 -8.30 -7.86 -4.63
CA ASN A 27 -7.51 -6.98 -3.78
C ASN A 27 -6.05 -7.32 -4.05
N ASP A 28 -5.54 -6.80 -5.17
CA ASP A 28 -4.14 -6.87 -5.49
C ASP A 28 -3.39 -6.20 -4.34
N CYS A 29 -2.46 -6.94 -3.73
CA CYS A 29 -1.50 -6.36 -2.81
C CYS A 29 -0.66 -5.34 -3.61
N ILE A 30 -0.88 -4.06 -3.36
CA ILE A 30 -0.22 -2.98 -4.09
C ILE A 30 1.06 -2.61 -3.33
N LYS A 31 2.22 -2.73 -3.97
CA LYS A 31 3.46 -2.20 -3.40
C LYS A 31 3.41 -0.67 -3.39
N ILE A 32 3.63 -0.08 -2.21
CA ILE A 32 3.82 1.36 -2.05
C ILE A 32 5.31 1.65 -2.30
N VAL A 33 5.60 2.45 -3.33
CA VAL A 33 6.98 2.80 -3.67
C VAL A 33 7.46 3.90 -2.74
N LEU A 34 8.32 3.54 -1.79
CA LEU A 34 8.97 4.47 -0.87
C LEU A 34 10.22 5.06 -1.52
N GLN A 35 10.31 6.39 -1.51
CA GLN A 35 11.46 7.14 -1.99
C GLN A 35 12.14 7.82 -0.81
N GLN A 36 13.45 7.65 -0.70
CA GLN A 36 14.25 8.43 0.23
C GLN A 36 14.36 9.86 -0.30
N THR A 37 14.06 10.84 0.55
CA THR A 37 14.37 12.23 0.24
C THR A 37 15.87 12.38 0.28
N VAL A 38 16.49 12.55 -0.88
CA VAL A 38 17.95 12.68 -1.02
C VAL A 38 18.36 13.95 -0.27
N SER A 39 19.23 13.81 0.74
CA SER A 39 19.96 14.95 1.29
C SER A 39 20.68 15.65 0.14
N ASP A 40 20.61 16.98 0.06
CA ASP A 40 21.17 17.84 -1.00
C ASP A 40 22.69 17.68 -1.26
N ASP A 41 23.37 16.77 -0.55
CA ASP A 41 24.78 16.50 -0.76
C ASP A 41 25.02 15.81 -2.12
N PRO A 42 25.78 16.46 -3.03
CA PRO A 42 26.07 15.88 -4.32
C PRO A 42 26.87 14.58 -4.14
N PRO A 43 26.65 13.56 -5.00
CA PRO A 43 27.47 12.36 -4.97
C PRO A 43 28.94 12.77 -5.12
N ILE A 44 29.77 12.40 -4.14
CA ILE A 44 31.20 12.68 -4.12
C ILE A 44 31.80 12.15 -5.42
N LYS A 45 32.07 13.04 -6.38
CA LYS A 45 32.82 12.71 -7.59
C LYS A 45 34.26 12.43 -7.17
N LYS A 46 34.60 11.16 -6.91
CA LYS A 46 36.01 10.75 -6.86
C LYS A 46 36.52 10.72 -8.29
N ASP A 47 37.30 11.73 -8.64
CA ASP A 47 37.88 11.94 -9.95
C ASP A 47 38.63 10.68 -10.42
N GLY A 48 38.29 10.16 -11.59
CA GLY A 48 39.01 9.06 -12.27
C GLY A 48 38.80 7.62 -11.79
N GLY A 49 37.94 7.35 -10.79
CA GLY A 49 37.68 5.99 -10.29
C GLY A 49 36.53 5.26 -11.03
N PRO A 50 36.43 3.92 -10.94
CA PRO A 50 35.28 3.18 -11.46
C PRO A 50 33.99 3.70 -10.84
N ILE A 51 32.93 3.85 -11.65
CA ILE A 51 31.60 4.16 -11.14
C ILE A 51 31.13 2.95 -10.31
N VAL A 52 31.14 3.11 -8.99
CA VAL A 52 30.58 2.11 -8.07
C VAL A 52 29.07 2.22 -8.14
N ARG A 53 28.39 1.21 -8.71
CA ARG A 53 26.93 1.11 -8.65
C ARG A 53 26.58 0.40 -7.35
N SER A 54 26.00 1.10 -6.39
CA SER A 54 25.47 0.46 -5.18
C SER A 54 24.21 -0.35 -5.55
N ILE A 55 24.07 -1.56 -5.01
CA ILE A 55 22.80 -2.28 -5.04
C ILE A 55 21.93 -1.65 -3.96
N TYR A 56 20.87 -0.95 -4.34
CA TYR A 56 19.92 -0.40 -3.39
C TYR A 56 19.08 -1.55 -2.80
N VAL A 57 19.26 -1.81 -1.51
CA VAL A 57 18.39 -2.69 -0.71
C VAL A 57 17.50 -1.76 0.13
N PRO A 58 16.18 -1.78 -0.05
CA PRO A 58 15.30 -0.92 0.74
C PRO A 58 15.30 -1.33 2.22
N VAL A 59 15.50 -0.37 3.11
CA VAL A 59 15.43 -0.56 4.58
C VAL A 59 14.02 -0.79 5.09
N VAL A 60 13.01 -0.32 4.33
CA VAL A 60 11.58 -0.47 4.63
C VAL A 60 10.83 -0.82 3.35
N ASP A 61 9.92 -1.80 3.44
CA ASP A 61 8.94 -2.10 2.40
C ASP A 61 7.53 -1.80 2.90
N ALA A 62 6.67 -1.27 2.02
CA ALA A 62 5.28 -0.98 2.34
C ALA A 62 4.33 -1.51 1.27
N TYR A 63 3.18 -2.03 1.71
CA TYR A 63 2.16 -2.64 0.86
C TYR A 63 0.76 -2.28 1.33
N LEU A 64 -0.15 -2.06 0.39
CA LEU A 64 -1.57 -1.90 0.66
C LEU A 64 -2.30 -3.20 0.34
N TYR A 65 -3.05 -3.72 1.31
CA TYR A 65 -3.92 -4.87 1.14
C TYR A 65 -5.19 -4.69 1.96
N ASN A 66 -6.37 -4.74 1.33
CA ASN A 66 -7.67 -4.56 1.99
C ASN A 66 -7.76 -3.28 2.85
N ASN A 67 -7.30 -2.15 2.32
CA ASN A 67 -7.19 -0.87 3.05
C ASN A 67 -6.33 -0.93 4.32
N VAL A 68 -5.51 -1.96 4.47
CA VAL A 68 -4.50 -2.06 5.52
C VAL A 68 -3.13 -1.80 4.91
N VAL A 69 -2.44 -0.80 5.42
CA VAL A 69 -1.04 -0.54 5.06
C VAL A 69 -0.15 -1.43 5.93
N ASN A 70 0.60 -2.30 5.28
CA ASN A 70 1.54 -3.22 5.89
C ASN A 70 2.95 -2.67 5.66
N VAL A 71 3.66 -2.34 6.73
CA VAL A 71 5.03 -1.82 6.70
C VAL A 71 5.96 -2.87 7.30
N SER A 72 7.02 -3.25 6.58
CA SER A 72 8.03 -4.22 7.03
C SER A 72 9.38 -3.52 7.14
N PHE A 73 10.05 -3.68 8.28
CA PHE A 73 11.37 -3.11 8.54
C PHE A 73 12.42 -4.21 8.34
N ASN A 74 13.30 -4.01 7.36
CA ASN A 74 14.31 -4.99 6.96
C ASN A 74 15.59 -4.89 7.80
N GLU A 75 15.70 -3.84 8.60
CA GLU A 75 16.80 -3.60 9.55
C GLU A 75 16.24 -3.31 10.94
N ASN A 76 17.10 -3.42 11.97
CA ASN A 76 16.72 -3.09 13.34
C ASN A 76 16.78 -1.58 13.57
N ILE A 77 15.65 -0.90 13.47
CA ILE A 77 15.53 0.55 13.64
C ILE A 77 14.98 0.86 15.04
N ALA A 78 15.71 1.63 15.85
CA ALA A 78 15.38 1.84 17.25
C ALA A 78 14.05 2.59 17.44
N VAL A 79 13.82 3.65 16.67
CA VAL A 79 12.63 4.48 16.72
C VAL A 79 12.20 4.83 15.31
N VAL A 80 10.90 4.70 15.05
CA VAL A 80 10.30 5.06 13.76
C VAL A 80 9.07 5.91 14.01
N ASN A 81 8.95 7.04 13.33
CA ASN A 81 7.72 7.83 13.27
C ASN A 81 7.02 7.53 11.93
N VAL A 82 5.76 7.11 11.98
CA VAL A 82 4.97 6.83 10.78
C VAL A 82 3.76 7.76 10.75
N THR A 83 3.62 8.52 9.67
CA THR A 83 2.48 9.41 9.44
C THR A 83 1.79 9.05 8.13
N ILE A 84 0.46 9.07 8.10
CA ILE A 84 -0.35 8.94 6.89
C ILE A 84 -1.30 10.13 6.80
N THR A 85 -1.27 10.83 5.68
CA THR A 85 -2.05 12.05 5.42
C THR A 85 -2.85 11.90 4.13
N ASN A 86 -4.14 12.25 4.16
CA ASN A 86 -4.95 12.37 2.94
C ASN A 86 -4.45 13.56 2.11
N GLU A 87 -4.00 13.33 0.88
CA GLU A 87 -3.39 14.38 0.05
C GLU A 87 -4.36 15.51 -0.30
N SER A 88 -5.66 15.21 -0.43
CA SER A 88 -6.64 16.18 -0.88
C SER A 88 -7.12 17.10 0.24
N THR A 89 -7.26 16.58 1.45
CA THR A 89 -7.76 17.33 2.61
C THR A 89 -6.63 17.84 3.50
N GLY A 90 -5.44 17.23 3.43
CA GLY A 90 -4.34 17.47 4.37
C GLY A 90 -4.59 16.87 5.77
N GLU A 91 -5.62 16.05 5.93
CA GLU A 91 -5.95 15.42 7.21
C GLU A 91 -4.99 14.25 7.49
N THR A 92 -4.34 14.28 8.65
CA THR A 92 -3.54 13.17 9.16
C THR A 92 -4.46 12.11 9.75
N VAL A 93 -4.56 10.97 9.07
CA VAL A 93 -5.43 9.83 9.46
C VAL A 93 -4.69 8.83 10.36
N TYR A 94 -3.35 8.86 10.37
CA TYR A 94 -2.52 8.07 11.26
C TYR A 94 -1.21 8.82 11.58
N SER A 95 -0.79 8.82 12.85
CA SER A 95 0.52 9.32 13.26
C SER A 95 0.94 8.70 14.59
N GLU A 96 1.94 7.82 14.56
CA GLU A 96 2.44 7.13 15.75
C GLU A 96 3.95 6.93 15.70
N VAL A 97 4.57 6.94 16.89
CA VAL A 97 5.98 6.61 17.10
C VAL A 97 6.09 5.19 17.65
N HIS A 98 6.91 4.37 17.00
CA HIS A 98 7.13 2.97 17.32
C HIS A 98 8.57 2.73 17.76
N SER A 99 8.76 1.90 18.79
CA SER A 99 10.09 1.49 19.28
C SER A 99 10.42 0.10 18.75
N SER A 100 11.49 -0.01 17.97
CA SER A 100 11.99 -1.28 17.39
C SER A 100 10.92 -2.12 16.68
N PRO A 101 10.09 -1.54 15.78
CA PRO A 101 9.08 -2.31 15.06
C PRO A 101 9.74 -3.28 14.07
N ALA A 102 9.26 -4.53 14.03
CA ALA A 102 9.58 -5.46 12.95
C ALA A 102 8.60 -5.28 11.77
N ALA A 103 7.33 -5.06 12.07
CA ALA A 103 6.29 -4.79 11.10
C ALA A 103 5.15 -3.97 11.74
N LEU A 104 4.40 -3.23 10.92
CA LEU A 104 3.22 -2.48 11.31
C LEU A 104 2.06 -2.79 10.35
N ASN A 105 0.86 -2.85 10.91
CA ASN A 105 -0.39 -3.02 10.15
C ASN A 105 -1.31 -1.86 10.53
N ILE A 106 -1.53 -0.93 9.60
CA ILE A 106 -2.28 0.30 9.83
C ILE A 106 -3.61 0.17 9.10
N ASP A 107 -4.70 0.07 9.85
CA ASP A 107 -6.05 -0.11 9.31
C ASP A 107 -6.66 1.23 8.88
N LEU A 108 -6.99 1.36 7.60
CA LEU A 108 -7.65 2.52 7.01
C LEU A 108 -9.05 2.18 6.46
N ASN A 109 -9.69 1.11 6.93
CA ASN A 109 -11.01 0.70 6.44
C ASN A 109 -12.13 1.72 6.71
N SER A 110 -11.95 2.63 7.67
CA SER A 110 -12.87 3.76 7.92
C SER A 110 -12.67 4.95 6.99
N GLU A 111 -11.57 4.99 6.27
CA GLU A 111 -11.15 6.16 5.51
C GLU A 111 -11.81 6.22 4.13
N SER A 112 -11.99 7.43 3.63
CA SER A 112 -12.55 7.67 2.30
C SER A 112 -11.59 7.28 1.19
N SER A 113 -12.11 6.90 0.02
CA SER A 113 -11.30 6.68 -1.17
C SER A 113 -10.55 7.94 -1.57
N GLY A 114 -9.29 7.82 -1.98
CA GLY A 114 -8.45 8.96 -2.30
C GLY A 114 -6.96 8.62 -2.28
N ASN A 115 -6.13 9.62 -2.57
CA ASN A 115 -4.68 9.45 -2.45
C ASN A 115 -4.21 9.83 -1.04
N TYR A 116 -3.25 9.05 -0.56
CA TYR A 116 -2.64 9.21 0.73
C TYR A 116 -1.13 9.22 0.59
N LEU A 117 -0.50 10.09 1.37
CA LEU A 117 0.94 10.16 1.56
C LEU A 117 1.27 9.37 2.84
N ILE A 118 2.18 8.40 2.75
CA ILE A 118 2.84 7.80 3.90
C ILE A 118 4.24 8.37 4.04
N GLU A 119 4.58 8.79 5.25
CA GLU A 119 5.89 9.32 5.64
C GLU A 119 6.43 8.42 6.76
N ILE A 120 7.67 7.94 6.58
CA ILE A 120 8.37 7.09 7.54
C ILE A 120 9.70 7.76 7.85
N GLU A 121 9.81 8.26 9.06
CA GLU A 121 10.97 8.99 9.56
C GLU A 121 11.69 8.14 10.61
N THR A 122 13.00 8.04 10.46
CA THR A 122 13.94 7.45 11.40
C THR A 122 15.03 8.46 11.70
N ASP A 123 15.91 8.17 12.66
CA ASP A 123 17.03 9.06 12.99
C ASP A 123 17.93 9.41 11.78
N ASP A 124 18.06 8.48 10.83
CA ASP A 124 19.00 8.59 9.71
C ASP A 124 18.33 8.78 8.34
N THR A 125 17.02 8.54 8.23
CA THR A 125 16.35 8.44 6.93
C THR A 125 14.92 8.93 6.99
N TYR A 126 14.54 9.63 5.92
CA TYR A 126 13.17 10.02 5.65
C TYR A 126 12.69 9.38 4.35
N LEU A 127 11.63 8.59 4.43
CA LEU A 127 11.00 7.92 3.30
C LEU A 127 9.58 8.44 3.10
N GLN A 128 9.19 8.63 1.84
CA GLN A 128 7.83 8.99 1.48
C GLN A 128 7.27 8.12 0.35
N GLY A 129 5.98 7.84 0.38
CA GLY A 129 5.28 7.10 -0.69
C GLY A 129 3.84 7.56 -0.84
N ILE A 130 3.31 7.46 -2.06
CA ILE A 130 1.90 7.79 -2.36
C ILE A 130 1.17 6.50 -2.72
N PHE A 131 -0.05 6.32 -2.21
CA PHE A 131 -0.94 5.21 -2.54
C PHE A 131 -2.39 5.68 -2.61
N SER A 132 -3.25 4.87 -3.24
CA SER A 132 -4.69 5.15 -3.36
C SER A 132 -5.50 4.10 -2.61
N LEU A 133 -6.47 4.55 -1.81
CA LEU A 133 -7.55 3.72 -1.25
C LEU A 133 -8.76 3.70 -2.20
#